data_AF-A0A453CKX5-F1
#
_entry.id   AF-A0A453CKX5-F1
#
_cell.length_a   1.000
_cell.length_b   1.000
_cell.length_c   1.000
_cell.angle_alpha   90.00
_cell.angle_beta   90.00
_cell.angle_gamma   90.00
#
_symmetry.space_group_name_H-M   'P 1'
#
loop_
_entity.id
_entity.type
_entity.pdbx_description
1 polymer ?
#
loop_
_entity_poly.entity_id
_entity_poly.type
_entity_poly.pdbx_seq_one_letter_code
_entity_poly.pdbx_strand_id
1 'polypeptide(L)'
;RFADTTLADSSHRSNLRAGSGHGSSPPPTITMAQAPGRAASAVRLFDAHCHLQDPRIAAAAPSLIRAATASGVGRFAVNGTSEKDWHLVKQMAQEHPAIIPCFGLHPWWVPERSPDWMDSLRQFFSETPEAAVGETGLDKGSHGKTIDFGEQVEVFERQLELAKELEKPVSVHCVRAFGDLLEILK
;
A
#
# COMPACT_ATOMS: atom_id res chain seq x y z
N ARG A 1 28.21 -1.96 48.91
CA ARG A 1 28.26 -3.29 49.58
C ARG A 1 28.19 -4.30 48.44
N PHE A 2 29.33 -4.69 47.88
CA PHE A 2 30.07 -5.95 48.19
C PHE A 2 29.13 -7.17 48.11
N ALA A 3 29.35 -8.23 47.34
CA ALA A 3 30.53 -8.82 46.72
C ALA A 3 30.04 -9.63 45.48
N ASP A 4 30.75 -9.78 44.35
CA ASP A 4 32.11 -10.29 44.09
C ASP A 4 32.19 -11.84 44.05
N THR A 5 32.73 -12.30 42.92
CA THR A 5 33.52 -13.50 42.63
C THR A 5 33.04 -14.93 42.97
N THR A 6 33.10 -15.81 41.96
CA THR A 6 34.10 -16.90 41.95
C THR A 6 34.28 -17.51 40.56
N LEU A 7 35.55 -17.59 40.17
CA LEU A 7 36.09 -18.17 38.95
C LEU A 7 36.88 -19.42 39.35
N ALA A 8 36.85 -20.41 38.45
CA ALA A 8 37.84 -21.46 38.22
C ALA A 8 38.05 -22.54 39.30
N ASP A 9 37.91 -23.80 38.88
CA ASP A 9 38.97 -24.78 39.12
C ASP A 9 39.06 -25.77 37.94
N SER A 10 40.15 -26.50 37.94
CA SER A 10 41.01 -26.84 36.84
C SER A 10 41.15 -28.37 36.71
N SER A 11 41.76 -28.77 35.60
CA SER A 11 42.55 -30.00 35.47
C SER A 11 41.81 -31.35 35.47
N HIS A 12 41.90 -32.08 34.35
CA HIS A 12 42.61 -33.36 34.35
C HIS A 12 42.92 -33.81 32.92
N ARG A 13 44.22 -33.96 32.63
CA ARG A 13 44.71 -34.77 31.51
C ARG A 13 44.83 -36.21 32.00
N SER A 14 44.35 -37.16 31.20
CA SER A 14 44.96 -38.49 31.13
C SER A 14 44.79 -39.07 29.73
N ASN A 15 45.91 -39.51 29.15
CA ASN A 15 46.00 -40.32 27.94
C ASN A 15 45.65 -41.78 28.29
N LEU A 16 44.99 -42.52 27.38
CA LEU A 16 45.23 -43.95 27.18
C LEU A 16 44.60 -44.48 25.87
N ARG A 17 45.50 -44.89 24.97
CA ARG A 17 45.51 -46.00 23.99
C ARG A 17 44.19 -46.55 23.39
N ALA A 18 44.12 -46.40 22.06
CA ALA A 18 43.89 -47.40 21.00
C ALA A 18 43.13 -48.70 21.35
N GLY A 19 41.94 -48.82 20.75
CA GLY A 19 41.25 -50.08 20.48
C GLY A 19 40.69 -50.05 19.06
N SER A 20 41.12 -50.99 18.23
CA SER A 20 40.70 -51.22 16.85
C SER A 20 39.30 -51.86 16.80
N GLY A 21 38.31 -51.09 16.37
CA GLY A 21 36.95 -51.58 16.09
C GLY A 21 36.64 -51.47 14.60
N HIS A 22 36.43 -52.61 13.94
CA HIS A 22 35.87 -52.67 12.59
C HIS A 22 34.42 -52.19 12.62
N GLY A 23 34.16 -50.99 12.10
CA GLY A 23 32.83 -50.43 11.92
C GLY A 23 32.50 -50.33 10.43
N SER A 24 31.56 -51.15 9.99
CA SER A 24 30.97 -51.14 8.64
C SER A 24 30.49 -49.73 8.24
N SER A 25 30.92 -49.25 7.07
CA SER A 25 30.44 -47.99 6.51
C SER A 25 28.92 -48.02 6.27
N PRO A 26 28.18 -46.93 6.53
CA PRO A 26 26.78 -46.84 6.16
C PRO A 26 26.64 -46.78 4.62
N PRO A 27 25.49 -47.18 4.05
CA PRO A 27 25.28 -47.09 2.60
C PRO A 27 25.25 -45.61 2.18
N PRO A 28 25.61 -45.29 0.93
CA PRO A 28 25.57 -43.91 0.45
C PRO A 28 24.13 -43.40 0.44
N THR A 29 23.89 -42.27 1.12
CA THR A 29 22.65 -41.51 1.01
C THR A 29 22.54 -40.98 -0.42
N ILE A 30 21.55 -41.47 -1.16
CA ILE A 30 21.19 -40.88 -2.46
C ILE A 30 20.54 -39.53 -2.15
N THR A 31 21.29 -38.45 -2.31
CA THR A 31 20.73 -37.10 -2.37
C THR A 31 19.96 -36.98 -3.67
N MET A 32 18.63 -37.02 -3.60
CA MET A 32 17.78 -36.60 -4.71
C MET A 32 18.07 -35.12 -4.96
N ALA A 33 18.81 -34.81 -6.04
CA ALA A 33 18.93 -33.44 -6.50
C ALA A 33 17.52 -32.94 -6.82
N GLN A 34 17.02 -31.97 -6.05
CA GLN A 34 15.82 -31.24 -6.43
C GLN A 34 16.12 -30.58 -7.78
N ALA A 35 15.36 -30.96 -8.81
CA ALA A 35 15.36 -30.23 -10.07
C ALA A 35 15.18 -28.74 -9.76
N PRO A 36 15.90 -27.81 -10.42
CA PRO A 36 15.71 -26.40 -10.18
C PRO A 36 14.25 -26.09 -10.50
N GLY A 37 13.47 -25.87 -9.44
CA GLY A 37 12.10 -25.42 -9.57
C GLY A 37 12.17 -24.18 -10.41
N ARG A 38 11.58 -24.23 -11.60
CA ARG A 38 11.46 -23.09 -12.51
C ARG A 38 10.96 -21.95 -11.65
N ALA A 39 11.84 -20.98 -11.35
CA ALA A 39 11.46 -19.83 -10.55
C ALA A 39 10.25 -19.24 -11.27
N ALA A 40 9.07 -19.41 -10.69
CA ALA A 40 7.88 -18.76 -11.20
C ALA A 40 8.29 -17.29 -11.24
N SER A 41 8.28 -16.69 -12.44
CA SER A 41 8.44 -15.25 -12.57
C SER A 41 7.46 -14.65 -11.59
N ALA A 42 7.93 -14.13 -10.46
CA ALA A 42 7.06 -13.68 -9.39
C ALA A 42 6.22 -12.56 -9.98
N VAL A 43 4.93 -12.83 -10.18
CA VAL A 43 4.01 -11.84 -10.74
C VAL A 43 4.02 -10.67 -9.78
N ARG A 44 4.47 -9.50 -10.27
CA ARG A 44 4.37 -8.26 -9.50
C ARG A 44 2.97 -7.70 -9.68
N LEU A 45 2.22 -7.64 -8.59
CA LEU A 45 0.89 -7.08 -8.56
C LEU A 45 0.94 -5.58 -8.22
N PHE A 46 -0.07 -4.86 -8.68
CA PHE A 46 -0.33 -3.47 -8.33
C PHE A 46 -1.72 -3.42 -7.69
N ASP A 47 -1.80 -2.99 -6.43
CA ASP A 47 -3.10 -2.69 -5.84
C ASP A 47 -3.57 -1.35 -6.41
N ALA A 48 -4.54 -1.42 -7.32
CA ALA A 48 -4.96 -0.28 -8.12
C ALA A 48 -5.82 0.73 -7.37
N HIS A 49 -6.36 0.35 -6.21
CA HIS A 49 -7.24 1.22 -5.45
C HIS A 49 -7.44 0.69 -4.03
N CYS A 50 -6.89 1.37 -3.03
CA CYS A 50 -7.10 1.05 -1.63
C CYS A 50 -7.17 2.31 -0.75
N HIS A 51 -7.65 2.17 0.50
CA HIS A 51 -7.74 3.26 1.48
C HIS A 51 -7.04 2.87 2.78
N LEU A 52 -5.72 2.73 2.73
CA LEU A 52 -4.93 2.30 3.89
C LEU A 52 -4.94 3.31 5.03
N GLN A 53 -5.22 4.59 4.74
CA GLN A 53 -5.38 5.66 5.73
C GLN A 53 -6.72 5.60 6.49
N ASP A 54 -7.66 4.73 6.07
CA ASP A 54 -8.98 4.65 6.68
C ASP A 54 -8.87 4.32 8.19
N PRO A 55 -9.54 5.07 9.08
CA PRO A 55 -9.43 4.87 10.53
C PRO A 55 -9.72 3.44 11.01
N ARG A 56 -10.54 2.68 10.27
CA ARG A 56 -10.88 1.29 10.58
C ARG A 56 -9.68 0.35 10.48
N ILE A 57 -8.68 0.69 9.66
CA ILE A 57 -7.50 -0.15 9.40
C ILE A 57 -6.17 0.57 9.54
N ALA A 58 -6.16 1.88 9.80
CA ALA A 58 -4.94 2.71 9.85
C ALA A 58 -3.86 2.14 10.80
N ALA A 59 -4.26 1.63 11.98
CA ALA A 59 -3.34 1.01 12.93
C ALA A 59 -2.68 -0.28 12.39
N ALA A 60 -3.36 -0.98 11.47
CA ALA A 60 -2.86 -2.19 10.83
C ALA A 60 -2.18 -1.93 9.47
N ALA A 61 -2.31 -0.73 8.89
CA ALA A 61 -1.80 -0.43 7.56
C ALA A 61 -0.31 -0.78 7.38
N PRO A 62 0.62 -0.45 8.30
CA PRO A 62 2.02 -0.81 8.14
C PRO A 62 2.27 -2.32 8.07
N SER A 63 1.52 -3.14 8.81
CA SER A 63 1.65 -4.60 8.75
C SER A 63 1.02 -5.19 7.50
N LEU A 64 -0.12 -4.63 7.06
CA LEU A 64 -0.78 -5.00 5.80
C LEU A 64 0.12 -4.73 4.59
N ILE A 65 0.75 -3.55 4.51
CA ILE A 65 1.69 -3.19 3.43
C ILE A 65 2.84 -4.19 3.37
N ARG A 66 3.45 -4.54 4.52
CA ARG A 66 4.55 -5.51 4.58
C ARG A 66 4.10 -6.90 4.11
N ALA A 67 2.95 -7.38 4.59
CA ALA A 67 2.42 -8.69 4.23
C ALA A 67 2.06 -8.78 2.73
N ALA A 68 1.42 -7.74 2.19
CA ALA A 68 1.08 -7.64 0.77
C ALA A 68 2.34 -7.57 -0.10
N THR A 69 3.35 -6.80 0.32
CA THR A 69 4.65 -6.72 -0.37
C THR A 69 5.35 -8.07 -0.42
N ALA A 70 5.39 -8.80 0.71
CA ALA A 70 5.95 -10.15 0.78
C ALA A 70 5.20 -11.17 -0.10
N SER A 71 3.93 -10.88 -0.44
CA SER A 71 3.08 -11.71 -1.30
C SER A 71 3.13 -11.30 -2.77
N GLY A 72 3.95 -10.30 -3.14
CA GLY A 72 4.16 -9.87 -4.53
C GLY A 72 3.46 -8.59 -4.95
N VAL A 73 2.75 -7.89 -4.05
CA VAL A 73 2.19 -6.55 -4.34
C VAL A 73 3.31 -5.50 -4.29
N GLY A 74 3.74 -5.02 -5.45
CA GLY A 74 4.89 -4.10 -5.55
C GLY A 74 4.55 -2.64 -5.29
N ARG A 75 3.29 -2.24 -5.44
CA ARG A 75 2.81 -0.86 -5.33
C ARG A 75 1.33 -0.81 -4.97
N PHE A 76 0.92 0.32 -4.39
CA PHE A 76 -0.45 0.59 -3.94
C PHE A 76 -0.86 2.00 -4.35
N ALA A 77 -1.98 2.16 -5.05
CA ALA A 77 -2.62 3.46 -5.21
C ALA A 77 -3.53 3.69 -3.99
N VAL A 78 -3.11 4.58 -3.09
CA VAL A 78 -3.86 4.91 -1.87
C VAL A 78 -4.67 6.16 -2.12
N ASN A 79 -6.00 6.02 -2.09
CA ASN A 79 -6.92 7.07 -2.50
C ASN A 79 -7.42 7.86 -1.29
N GLY A 80 -7.04 9.13 -1.23
CA GLY A 80 -7.72 10.12 -0.40
C GLY A 80 -9.13 10.36 -0.94
N THR A 81 -10.02 10.73 -0.04
CA THR A 81 -11.45 10.87 -0.33
C THR A 81 -11.96 12.29 -0.08
N SER A 82 -11.28 13.06 0.78
CA SER A 82 -11.69 14.42 1.15
C SER A 82 -10.52 15.24 1.71
N GLU A 83 -10.71 16.55 1.85
CA GLU A 83 -9.72 17.45 2.48
C GLU A 83 -9.23 16.96 3.85
N LYS A 84 -10.06 16.17 4.54
CA LYS A 84 -9.77 15.62 5.87
C LYS A 84 -8.73 14.50 5.87
N ASP A 85 -8.50 13.81 4.75
CA ASP A 85 -7.63 12.62 4.72
C ASP A 85 -6.42 12.73 3.77
N TRP A 86 -6.36 13.75 2.91
CA TRP A 86 -5.23 13.95 1.99
C TRP A 86 -3.88 14.03 2.70
N HIS A 87 -3.81 14.70 3.85
CA HIS A 87 -2.58 14.79 4.64
C HIS A 87 -2.09 13.42 5.16
N LEU A 88 -3.02 12.52 5.50
CA LEU A 88 -2.70 11.16 5.94
C LEU A 88 -2.17 10.34 4.77
N VAL A 89 -2.78 10.45 3.59
CA VAL A 89 -2.31 9.77 2.36
C VAL A 89 -0.92 10.26 1.96
N LYS A 90 -0.69 11.58 2.02
CA LYS A 90 0.62 12.19 1.78
C LYS A 90 1.67 11.65 2.76
N GLN A 91 1.38 11.68 4.06
CA GLN A 91 2.29 11.14 5.08
C GLN A 91 2.59 9.66 4.82
N MET A 92 1.58 8.86 4.49
CA MET A 92 1.75 7.44 4.24
C MET A 92 2.67 7.18 3.03
N ALA A 93 2.56 7.98 1.97
CA ALA A 93 3.46 7.89 0.82
C ALA A 93 4.91 8.26 1.16
N GLN A 94 5.13 9.22 2.07
CA GLN A 94 6.45 9.58 2.56
C GLN A 94 7.08 8.45 3.40
N GLU A 95 6.28 7.74 4.18
CA GLU A 95 6.73 6.62 5.04
C GLU A 95 6.92 5.31 4.27
N HIS A 96 6.18 5.12 3.17
CA HIS A 96 6.15 3.88 2.40
C HIS A 96 6.33 4.14 0.90
N PRO A 97 7.55 4.03 0.35
CA PRO A 97 7.84 4.29 -1.08
C PRO A 97 7.11 3.38 -2.09
N ALA A 98 6.41 2.34 -1.62
CA ALA A 98 5.54 1.52 -2.46
C ALA A 98 4.18 2.18 -2.74
N ILE A 99 3.83 3.24 -2.02
CA ILE A 99 2.55 3.93 -2.19
C ILE A 99 2.67 5.00 -3.25
N ILE A 100 1.68 5.03 -4.13
CA ILE A 100 1.37 6.15 -5.00
C ILE A 100 0.19 6.88 -4.35
N PRO A 101 0.37 8.09 -3.82
CA PRO A 101 -0.72 8.84 -3.23
C PRO A 101 -1.69 9.30 -4.32
N CYS A 102 -2.99 9.22 -4.05
CA CYS A 102 -4.01 9.85 -4.87
C CYS A 102 -4.77 10.88 -4.04
N PHE A 103 -4.93 12.09 -4.59
CA PHE A 103 -5.71 13.15 -3.97
C PHE A 103 -6.91 13.51 -4.83
N GLY A 104 -8.08 13.50 -4.22
CA GLY A 104 -9.33 13.84 -4.87
C GLY A 104 -10.46 13.96 -3.86
N LEU A 105 -11.52 14.62 -4.29
CA LEU A 105 -12.77 14.76 -3.55
C LEU A 105 -13.78 13.76 -4.12
N HIS A 106 -14.08 12.73 -3.32
CA HIS A 106 -15.05 11.69 -3.64
C HIS A 106 -16.47 12.28 -3.67
N PRO A 107 -17.39 11.80 -4.55
CA PRO A 107 -18.76 12.29 -4.65
C PRO A 107 -19.51 12.34 -3.31
N TRP A 108 -19.19 11.46 -2.36
CA TRP A 108 -19.84 11.46 -1.04
C TRP A 108 -19.52 12.67 -0.18
N TRP A 109 -18.33 13.26 -0.37
CA TRP A 109 -17.84 14.35 0.45
C TRP A 109 -18.01 15.72 -0.22
N VAL A 110 -18.62 15.76 -1.41
CA VAL A 110 -18.92 16.99 -2.15
C VAL A 110 -19.65 18.03 -1.28
N PRO A 111 -20.69 17.70 -0.48
CA PRO A 111 -21.37 18.70 0.34
C PRO A 111 -20.51 19.29 1.47
N GLU A 112 -19.42 18.62 1.85
CA GLU A 112 -18.55 19.03 2.95
C GLU A 112 -17.30 19.81 2.49
N ARG A 113 -17.16 20.03 1.18
CA ARG A 113 -16.03 20.76 0.60
C ARG A 113 -15.96 22.19 1.14
N SER A 114 -14.77 22.64 1.48
CA SER A 114 -14.52 24.04 1.79
C SER A 114 -14.66 24.91 0.54
N PRO A 115 -14.85 26.24 0.67
CA PRO A 115 -14.79 27.14 -0.50
C PRO A 115 -13.44 27.09 -1.25
N ASP A 116 -12.36 26.77 -0.54
CA ASP A 116 -10.98 26.79 -1.03
C ASP A 116 -10.43 25.38 -1.37
N TRP A 117 -11.32 24.40 -1.49
CA TRP A 117 -10.96 22.98 -1.67
C TRP A 117 -10.08 22.74 -2.92
N MET A 118 -10.31 23.48 -4.00
CA MET A 118 -9.52 23.38 -5.23
C MET A 118 -8.10 23.94 -5.05
N ASP A 119 -7.95 25.04 -4.33
CA ASP A 119 -6.64 25.62 -4.05
C ASP A 119 -5.84 24.70 -3.13
N SER A 120 -6.51 24.13 -2.13
CA SER A 120 -5.94 23.11 -1.26
C SER A 120 -5.50 21.88 -2.06
N LEU A 121 -6.34 21.37 -2.96
CA LEU A 121 -5.99 20.22 -3.82
C LEU A 121 -4.77 20.52 -4.71
N ARG A 122 -4.70 21.71 -5.33
CA ARG A 122 -3.55 22.16 -6.12
C ARG A 122 -2.27 22.24 -5.28
N GLN A 123 -2.37 22.70 -4.03
CA GLN A 123 -1.23 22.71 -3.11
C GLN A 123 -0.69 21.30 -2.86
N PHE A 124 -1.56 20.31 -2.63
CA PHE A 124 -1.13 18.92 -2.45
C PHE A 124 -0.36 18.37 -3.65
N PHE A 125 -0.79 18.69 -4.88
CA PHE A 125 -0.06 18.30 -6.10
C PHE A 125 1.27 19.02 -6.28
N SER A 126 1.35 20.30 -5.89
CA SER A 126 2.62 21.05 -5.90
C SER A 126 3.64 20.43 -4.94
N GLU A 127 3.18 20.00 -3.76
CA GLU A 127 4.03 19.40 -2.73
C GLU A 127 4.32 17.91 -2.96
N THR A 128 3.55 17.24 -3.81
CA THR A 128 3.64 15.79 -4.06
C THR A 128 3.53 15.49 -5.56
N PRO A 129 4.57 15.81 -6.37
CA PRO A 129 4.48 15.73 -7.83
C PRO A 129 4.24 14.33 -8.39
N GLU A 130 4.47 13.26 -7.63
CA GLU A 130 4.22 11.86 -8.00
C GLU A 130 2.77 11.41 -7.83
N ALA A 131 1.92 12.24 -7.20
CA ALA A 131 0.54 11.90 -6.91
C ALA A 131 -0.31 11.76 -8.19
N ALA A 132 -1.34 10.92 -8.10
CA ALA A 132 -2.42 10.81 -9.07
C ALA A 132 -3.68 11.57 -8.60
N VAL A 133 -4.60 11.86 -9.51
CA VAL A 133 -5.89 12.45 -9.16
C VAL A 133 -6.84 11.35 -8.72
N GLY A 134 -7.52 11.56 -7.60
CA GLY A 134 -8.59 10.69 -7.12
C GLY A 134 -8.50 10.30 -5.64
N GLU A 135 -9.52 9.67 -5.10
CA GLU A 135 -10.70 9.25 -5.86
C GLU A 135 -11.67 10.40 -6.14
N THR A 136 -12.25 10.39 -7.34
CA THR A 136 -13.26 11.37 -7.79
C THR A 136 -14.22 10.69 -8.76
N GLY A 137 -15.43 11.20 -8.93
CA GLY A 137 -16.37 10.65 -9.90
C GLY A 137 -17.82 10.80 -9.50
N LEU A 138 -18.64 9.81 -9.87
CA LEU A 138 -20.10 9.90 -9.83
C LEU A 138 -20.71 8.69 -9.10
N ASP A 139 -21.65 8.97 -8.19
CA ASP A 139 -22.34 7.96 -7.41
C ASP A 139 -23.86 8.19 -7.40
N LYS A 140 -24.58 7.30 -8.09
CA LYS A 140 -26.05 7.17 -8.06
C LYS A 140 -26.49 5.94 -7.24
N GLY A 141 -25.66 5.46 -6.33
CA GLY A 141 -25.92 4.42 -5.35
C GLY A 141 -26.83 4.88 -4.21
N SER A 142 -26.93 4.10 -3.14
CA SER A 142 -27.82 4.41 -2.02
C SER A 142 -27.40 5.69 -1.28
N HIS A 143 -26.10 5.86 -1.02
CA HIS A 143 -25.57 7.07 -0.37
C HIS A 143 -25.43 8.22 -1.37
N GLY A 144 -24.85 7.98 -2.56
CA GLY A 144 -24.65 9.06 -3.56
C GLY A 144 -25.94 9.77 -3.98
N LYS A 145 -27.10 9.09 -3.97
CA LYS A 145 -28.40 9.72 -4.25
C LYS A 145 -28.86 10.74 -3.20
N THR A 146 -28.25 10.78 -2.01
CA THR A 146 -28.56 11.82 -1.01
C THR A 146 -27.82 13.13 -1.29
N ILE A 147 -26.97 13.16 -2.31
CA ILE A 147 -26.13 14.29 -2.70
C ILE A 147 -26.62 14.80 -4.04
N ASP A 148 -26.63 16.12 -4.22
CA ASP A 148 -27.04 16.73 -5.49
C ASP A 148 -26.13 16.22 -6.62
N PHE A 149 -26.75 15.63 -7.65
CA PHE A 149 -25.99 15.03 -8.73
C PHE A 149 -25.30 16.08 -9.61
N GLY A 150 -25.87 17.28 -9.71
CA GLY A 150 -25.23 18.40 -10.41
C GLY A 150 -23.93 18.82 -9.71
N GLU A 151 -23.93 18.88 -8.38
CA GLU A 151 -22.70 19.15 -7.63
C GLU A 151 -21.65 18.04 -7.79
N GLN A 152 -22.05 16.77 -7.85
CA GLN A 152 -21.10 15.67 -8.13
C GLN A 152 -20.46 15.85 -9.52
N VAL A 153 -21.26 16.19 -10.53
CA VAL A 153 -20.78 16.43 -11.90
C VAL A 153 -19.82 17.62 -11.93
N GLU A 154 -20.19 18.77 -11.34
CA GLU A 154 -19.33 19.95 -11.29
C GLU A 154 -17.97 19.64 -10.64
N VAL A 155 -17.98 19.00 -9.46
CA VAL A 155 -16.75 18.66 -8.75
C VAL A 155 -15.90 17.64 -9.51
N PHE A 156 -16.54 16.68 -10.18
CA PHE A 156 -15.82 15.70 -10.99
C PHE A 156 -15.16 16.35 -12.21
N GLU A 157 -15.88 17.19 -12.95
CA GLU A 157 -15.35 17.93 -14.11
C GLU A 157 -14.15 18.81 -13.73
N ARG A 158 -14.24 19.56 -12.63
CA ARG A 158 -13.12 20.41 -12.16
C ARG A 158 -11.87 19.60 -11.79
N GLN A 159 -12.04 18.39 -11.27
CA GLN A 159 -10.91 17.50 -10.97
C GLN A 159 -10.33 16.85 -12.24
N LEU A 160 -11.16 16.57 -13.25
CA LEU A 160 -10.69 16.13 -14.57
C LEU A 160 -9.91 17.23 -15.30
N GLU A 161 -10.36 18.48 -15.21
CA GLU A 161 -9.63 19.64 -15.73
C GLU A 161 -8.26 19.76 -15.06
N LEU A 162 -8.21 19.66 -13.72
CA LEU A 162 -6.95 19.64 -12.99
C LEU A 162 -6.04 18.47 -13.41
N ALA A 163 -6.59 17.27 -13.56
CA ALA A 163 -5.83 16.11 -14.01
C ALA A 163 -5.22 16.33 -15.40
N LYS A 164 -5.97 16.95 -16.31
CA LYS A 164 -5.51 17.31 -17.65
C LYS A 164 -4.41 18.37 -17.60
N GLU A 165 -4.59 19.43 -16.80
CA GLU A 165 -3.58 20.48 -16.61
C GLU A 165 -2.25 19.94 -16.08
N LEU A 166 -2.31 18.96 -15.16
CA LEU A 166 -1.14 18.37 -14.50
C LEU A 166 -0.60 17.11 -15.20
N GLU A 167 -1.22 16.70 -16.31
CA GLU A 167 -0.92 15.45 -17.03
C GLU A 167 -0.89 14.21 -16.11
N LYS A 168 -1.89 14.10 -15.22
CA LYS A 168 -2.00 13.02 -14.22
C LYS A 168 -3.07 11.99 -14.59
N PRO A 169 -2.84 10.71 -14.25
CA PRO A 169 -3.91 9.71 -14.31
C PRO A 169 -4.98 10.00 -13.25
N VAL A 170 -6.19 9.48 -13.49
CA VAL A 170 -7.36 9.66 -12.62
C VAL A 170 -7.88 8.31 -12.12
N SER A 171 -8.04 8.17 -10.81
CA SER A 171 -8.77 7.08 -10.14
C SER A 171 -10.25 7.47 -10.04
N VAL A 172 -11.07 6.86 -10.89
CA VAL A 172 -12.48 7.23 -11.06
C VAL A 172 -13.40 6.31 -10.26
N HIS A 173 -14.18 6.90 -9.37
CA HIS A 173 -15.33 6.25 -8.72
C HIS A 173 -16.56 6.34 -9.62
N CYS A 174 -17.21 5.21 -9.93
CA CYS A 174 -18.41 5.21 -10.73
C CYS A 174 -19.40 4.15 -10.25
N VAL A 175 -20.50 4.59 -9.64
CA VAL A 175 -21.56 3.71 -9.16
C VAL A 175 -22.88 4.10 -9.82
N ARG A 176 -23.42 3.21 -10.66
CA ARG A 176 -24.71 3.40 -11.37
C ARG A 176 -24.80 4.70 -12.19
N ALA A 177 -23.66 5.24 -12.62
CA ALA A 177 -23.55 6.50 -13.37
C ALA A 177 -22.65 6.36 -14.62
N PHE A 178 -22.53 5.15 -15.17
CA PHE A 178 -21.60 4.88 -16.28
C PHE A 178 -21.97 5.63 -17.57
N GLY A 179 -23.26 5.84 -17.82
CA GLY A 179 -23.72 6.64 -18.96
C GLY A 179 -23.24 8.10 -18.86
N ASP A 180 -23.47 8.72 -17.71
CA ASP A 180 -23.04 10.10 -17.44
C ASP A 180 -21.51 10.23 -17.49
N LEU A 181 -20.79 9.25 -16.91
CA LEU A 181 -19.32 9.18 -16.97
C LEU A 181 -18.82 9.20 -18.43
N LEU A 182 -19.40 8.39 -19.32
CA LEU A 182 -19.01 8.36 -20.72
C LEU A 182 -19.37 9.64 -21.47
N GLU A 183 -20.37 10.40 -21.03
CA GLU A 183 -20.70 11.69 -21.64
C GLU A 183 -19.67 12.76 -21.25
N ILE A 184 -19.24 12.76 -19.98
CA ILE A 184 -18.22 13.69 -19.46
C ILE A 184 -16.82 13.41 -20.04
N LEU A 185 -16.46 12.15 -20.26
CA LEU A 185 -15.11 11.77 -20.72
C LEU A 185 -14.88 11.86 -22.24
N LYS A 186 -15.88 12.26 -23.03
CA LYS A 186 -15.76 12.41 -24.50
C LYS A 186 -15.01 13.68 -24.89
#